data_AF-V7FJJ9-F1
#
_entry.id   AF-V7FJJ9-F1
#
_cell.length_a   1.000
_cell.length_b   1.000
_cell.length_c   1.000
_cell.angle_alpha   90.00
_cell.angle_beta   90.00
_cell.angle_gamma   90.00
#
_symmetry.space_group_name_H-M   'P 1'
#
loop_
_entity.id
_entity.type
_entity.pdbx_description
1 polymer ?
#
loop_
_entity_poly.entity_id
_entity_poly.type
_entity_poly.pdbx_seq_one_letter_code
_entity_poly.pdbx_strand_id
1 'polypeptide(L)'
;MQHSSLISFLNGEKPPDELWREIEAEVNECVAAASKPGCVGHVIITDGPNTIINRRHVDVLVGQLADGILPIQAAAYIADALIMSDDFNFADDGISEVLFFLSDESAPLSREEVQSLRSRLWTGA
;
A
#
# COMPACT_ATOMS: atom_id res chain seq x y z
N MET A 1 0.87 -0.92 -12.26
CA MET A 1 1.80 -1.74 -11.45
C MET A 1 1.73 -3.23 -11.84
N GLN A 2 2.84 -3.98 -11.77
CA GLN A 2 2.87 -5.43 -12.00
C GLN A 2 2.56 -6.21 -10.70
N HIS A 3 1.68 -7.22 -10.76
CA HIS A 3 1.35 -8.07 -9.60
C HIS A 3 2.61 -8.74 -9.00
N SER A 4 3.46 -9.31 -9.85
CA SER A 4 4.71 -9.96 -9.40
C SER A 4 5.66 -8.99 -8.72
N SER A 5 5.74 -7.74 -9.18
CA SER A 5 6.58 -6.71 -8.55
C SER A 5 6.06 -6.35 -7.16
N LEU A 6 4.74 -6.16 -7.02
CA LEU A 6 4.13 -5.88 -5.73
C LEU A 6 4.37 -7.00 -4.73
N ILE A 7 4.13 -8.26 -5.12
CA ILE A 7 4.35 -9.41 -4.23
C ILE A 7 5.83 -9.56 -3.87
N SER A 8 6.75 -9.41 -4.83
CA SER A 8 8.18 -9.48 -4.55
C SER A 8 8.62 -8.39 -3.56
N PHE A 9 8.06 -7.18 -3.66
CA PHE A 9 8.28 -6.13 -2.67
C PHE A 9 7.71 -6.51 -1.30
N LEU A 10 6.46 -6.97 -1.21
CA LEU A 10 5.82 -7.33 0.05
C LEU A 10 6.48 -8.54 0.75
N ASN A 11 7.17 -9.39 -0.01
CA ASN A 11 8.00 -10.48 0.52
C ASN A 11 9.36 -9.98 1.06
N GLY A 12 9.74 -8.74 0.76
CA GLY A 12 11.05 -8.15 1.07
C GLY A 12 12.15 -8.53 0.08
N GLU A 13 11.80 -9.02 -1.10
CA GLU A 13 12.75 -9.47 -2.14
C GLU A 13 13.08 -8.33 -3.11
N LYS A 14 12.08 -7.53 -3.50
CA LYS A 14 12.27 -6.35 -4.35
C LYS A 14 12.52 -5.11 -3.48
N PRO A 15 13.59 -4.33 -3.74
CA PRO A 15 13.84 -3.08 -3.03
C PRO A 15 12.71 -2.05 -3.20
N PRO A 16 12.41 -1.23 -2.17
CA PRO A 16 11.36 -0.20 -2.23
C PRO A 16 11.61 0.86 -3.29
N ASP A 17 12.88 1.25 -3.52
CA ASP A 17 13.24 2.25 -4.53
C ASP A 17 13.02 1.71 -5.95
N GLU A 18 13.23 0.41 -6.16
CA GLU A 18 12.95 -0.25 -7.43
C GLU A 18 11.45 -0.33 -7.69
N LEU A 19 10.65 -0.69 -6.68
CA LEU A 19 9.18 -0.63 -6.81
C LEU A 19 8.71 0.80 -7.07
N TRP A 20 9.24 1.79 -6.34
CA TRP A 20 8.87 3.19 -6.52
C TRP A 20 9.09 3.66 -7.97
N ARG A 21 10.23 3.33 -8.58
CA ARG A 21 10.50 3.67 -9.99
C ARG A 21 9.49 3.07 -10.97
N GLU A 22 8.89 1.93 -10.65
CA GLU A 22 7.86 1.32 -11.49
C GLU A 22 6.51 2.04 -11.37
N ILE A 23 6.16 2.52 -10.17
CA ILE A 23 4.82 3.05 -9.89
C ILE A 23 4.75 4.57 -9.77
N GLU A 24 5.87 5.28 -9.72
CA GLU A 24 5.94 6.73 -9.48
C GLU A 24 5.05 7.52 -10.44
N ALA A 25 5.04 7.17 -11.73
CA ALA A 25 4.20 7.83 -12.72
C ALA A 25 2.71 7.63 -12.43
N GLU A 26 2.30 6.39 -12.14
CA GLU A 26 0.90 6.04 -11.83
C GLU A 26 0.44 6.73 -10.52
N VAL A 27 1.29 6.75 -9.50
CA VAL A 27 1.03 7.43 -8.22
C VAL A 27 0.85 8.94 -8.43
N ASN A 28 1.76 9.57 -9.17
CA ASN A 28 1.67 11.00 -9.46
C ASN A 28 0.42 11.36 -10.27
N GLU A 29 -0.01 10.50 -11.20
CA GLU A 29 -1.27 10.67 -11.93
C GLU A 29 -2.49 10.56 -11.02
N CYS A 30 -2.52 9.58 -10.11
CA CYS A 30 -3.59 9.45 -9.11
C CYS A 30 -3.69 10.67 -8.21
N VAL A 31 -2.56 11.15 -7.67
CA VAL A 31 -2.51 12.35 -6.82
C VAL A 31 -2.97 13.58 -7.61
N ALA A 32 -2.53 13.73 -8.86
CA ALA A 32 -2.97 14.84 -9.70
C ALA A 32 -4.47 14.77 -10.03
N ALA A 33 -5.03 13.58 -10.22
CA ALA A 33 -6.45 13.37 -10.45
C ALA A 33 -7.28 13.70 -9.18
N ALA A 34 -6.85 13.25 -8.01
CA ALA A 34 -7.50 13.53 -6.73
C ALA A 34 -7.59 15.05 -6.42
N SER A 35 -6.62 15.83 -6.90
CA SER A 35 -6.62 17.29 -6.75
C SER A 35 -7.65 18.04 -7.62
N LYS A 36 -8.33 17.36 -8.55
CA LYS A 36 -9.25 17.98 -9.52
C LYS A 36 -10.69 17.46 -9.34
N PRO A 37 -11.67 18.35 -9.09
CA PRO A 37 -13.07 17.94 -8.99
C PRO A 37 -13.56 17.20 -10.24
N GLY A 38 -14.09 15.99 -10.06
CA GLY A 38 -14.63 15.16 -11.14
C GLY A 38 -13.61 14.31 -11.89
N CYS A 39 -12.33 14.33 -11.50
CA CYS A 39 -11.32 13.38 -11.97
C CYS A 39 -11.21 12.20 -11.01
N VAL A 40 -10.90 11.02 -11.56
CA VAL A 40 -10.71 9.78 -10.81
C VAL A 40 -9.31 9.25 -11.12
N GLY A 41 -8.53 8.95 -10.08
CA GLY A 41 -7.28 8.22 -10.21
C GLY A 41 -7.56 6.74 -10.43
N HIS A 42 -6.74 6.08 -11.25
CA HIS A 42 -6.88 4.65 -11.51
C HIS A 42 -5.73 3.89 -10.87
N VAL A 43 -6.06 2.92 -10.03
CA VAL A 43 -5.10 1.91 -9.59
C VAL A 43 -5.17 0.74 -10.54
N ILE A 44 -4.06 0.45 -11.21
CA ILE A 44 -3.98 -0.61 -12.21
C ILE A 44 -2.95 -1.62 -11.74
N ILE A 45 -3.40 -2.83 -11.46
CA ILE A 45 -2.52 -3.97 -11.27
C ILE A 45 -2.73 -4.96 -12.42
N THR A 46 -1.65 -5.47 -12.99
CA THR A 46 -1.75 -6.56 -13.97
C THR A 46 -2.28 -7.81 -13.30
N ASP A 47 -3.14 -8.57 -13.97
CA ASP A 47 -3.65 -9.85 -13.47
C ASP A 47 -2.52 -10.77 -12.98
N GLY A 48 -2.74 -11.43 -11.84
CA GLY A 48 -1.81 -12.35 -11.20
C GLY A 48 -2.48 -13.55 -10.54
N PRO A 49 -1.71 -14.47 -9.94
CA PRO A 49 -2.29 -15.56 -9.16
C PRO A 49 -2.94 -15.02 -7.89
N ASN A 50 -4.06 -15.61 -7.48
CA ASN A 50 -4.69 -15.28 -6.20
C ASN A 50 -3.69 -15.46 -5.04
N THR A 51 -3.45 -14.38 -4.29
CA THR A 51 -2.42 -14.30 -3.26
C THR A 51 -3.00 -13.86 -1.92
N ILE A 52 -2.63 -14.57 -0.85
CA ILE A 52 -3.03 -14.20 0.51
C ILE A 52 -2.03 -13.21 1.09
N ILE A 53 -2.51 -12.01 1.39
CA ILE A 53 -1.77 -10.96 2.11
C ILE A 53 -1.88 -11.23 3.61
N ASN A 54 -0.73 -11.31 4.27
CA ASN A 54 -0.61 -11.57 5.70
C ASN A 54 0.07 -10.39 6.43
N ARG A 55 0.14 -10.45 7.76
CA ARG A 55 0.73 -9.41 8.60
C ARG A 55 2.18 -9.08 8.26
N ARG A 56 2.98 -10.06 7.84
CA ARG A 56 4.38 -9.83 7.43
C ARG A 56 4.44 -8.94 6.19
N HIS A 57 3.55 -9.16 5.21
CA HIS A 57 3.49 -8.32 4.01
C HIS A 57 3.17 -6.86 4.38
N VAL A 58 2.19 -6.64 5.25
CA VAL A 58 1.83 -5.28 5.68
C VAL A 58 2.90 -4.67 6.59
N ASP A 59 3.58 -5.44 7.43
CA ASP A 59 4.71 -4.94 8.23
C ASP A 59 5.85 -4.45 7.34
N VAL A 60 6.10 -5.11 6.20
CA VAL A 60 7.07 -4.62 5.20
C VAL A 60 6.64 -3.25 4.68
N LEU A 61 5.40 -3.11 4.19
CA LEU A 61 4.88 -1.84 3.67
C LEU A 61 4.95 -0.71 4.70
N VAL A 62 4.40 -0.96 5.90
CA VAL A 62 4.36 0.02 7.00
C VAL A 62 5.77 0.33 7.50
N GLY A 63 6.68 -0.65 7.54
CA GLY A 63 8.08 -0.46 7.90
C GLY A 63 8.80 0.49 6.94
N GLN A 64 8.65 0.28 5.62
CA GLN A 64 9.26 1.17 4.62
C GLN A 64 8.70 2.59 4.68
N LEU A 65 7.41 2.74 4.98
CA LEU A 65 6.79 4.04 5.21
C LEU A 65 7.34 4.72 6.48
N ALA A 66 7.41 3.97 7.59
CA ALA A 66 7.89 4.46 8.89
C ALA A 66 9.34 4.94 8.83
N ASP A 67 10.17 4.22 8.09
CA ASP A 67 11.59 4.52 7.88
C ASP A 67 11.79 5.70 6.90
N GLY A 68 10.72 6.18 6.26
CA GLY A 68 10.75 7.27 5.29
C GLY A 68 11.37 6.88 3.95
N ILE A 69 11.46 5.58 3.67
CA ILE A 69 12.01 5.05 2.42
C ILE A 69 10.94 5.13 1.33
N LEU A 70 9.70 4.78 1.67
CA LEU A 70 8.56 4.88 0.77
C LEU A 70 7.74 6.15 1.10
N PRO A 71 7.34 6.97 0.11
CA PRO A 71 6.49 8.12 0.37
C PRO A 71 5.05 7.69 0.73
N ILE A 72 4.34 8.54 1.47
CA ILE A 72 2.96 8.26 1.93
C ILE A 72 2.04 7.95 0.75
N GLN A 73 2.14 8.72 -0.35
CA GLN A 73 1.29 8.53 -1.53
C GLN A 73 1.52 7.16 -2.20
N ALA A 74 2.74 6.63 -2.15
CA ALA A 74 3.01 5.29 -2.66
C ALA A 74 2.42 4.22 -1.74
N ALA A 75 2.48 4.42 -0.41
CA ALA A 75 1.88 3.50 0.52
C ALA A 75 0.34 3.45 0.39
N ALA A 76 -0.30 4.61 0.21
CA ALA A 76 -1.73 4.73 -0.05
C ALA A 76 -2.12 4.03 -1.36
N TYR A 77 -1.39 4.32 -2.45
CA TYR A 77 -1.61 3.68 -3.75
C TYR A 77 -1.46 2.15 -3.68
N ILE A 78 -0.45 1.64 -2.98
CA ILE A 78 -0.26 0.20 -2.78
C ILE A 78 -1.41 -0.39 -1.96
N ALA A 79 -1.87 0.31 -0.92
CA ALA A 79 -3.01 -0.14 -0.14
C ALA A 79 -4.30 -0.22 -0.99
N ASP A 80 -4.58 0.80 -1.80
CA ASP A 80 -5.69 0.77 -2.75
C ASP A 80 -5.57 -0.39 -3.73
N ALA A 81 -4.36 -0.66 -4.26
CA ALA A 81 -4.13 -1.77 -5.18
C ALA A 81 -4.46 -3.12 -4.54
N LEU A 82 -4.12 -3.29 -3.26
CA LEU A 82 -4.44 -4.50 -2.51
C LEU A 82 -5.93 -4.62 -2.20
N ILE A 83 -6.61 -3.51 -1.90
CA ILE A 83 -8.03 -3.49 -1.54
C ILE A 83 -8.93 -3.70 -2.76
N MET A 84 -8.58 -3.08 -3.89
CA MET A 84 -9.45 -3.03 -5.08
C MET A 84 -9.26 -4.19 -6.06
N SER A 85 -8.17 -4.96 -5.93
CA SER A 85 -7.89 -6.09 -6.82
C SER A 85 -8.49 -7.39 -6.28
N ASP A 86 -9.19 -8.12 -7.16
CA ASP A 86 -9.74 -9.45 -6.87
C ASP A 86 -8.66 -10.54 -6.72
N ASP A 87 -7.40 -10.23 -7.06
CA ASP A 87 -6.28 -11.17 -6.95
C ASP A 87 -5.73 -11.27 -5.52
N PHE A 88 -6.17 -10.41 -4.59
CA PHE A 88 -5.70 -10.43 -3.20
C PHE A 88 -6.81 -10.80 -2.22
N ASN A 89 -6.44 -11.65 -1.27
CA ASN A 89 -7.26 -11.96 -0.09
C ASN A 89 -6.47 -11.63 1.18
N PHE A 90 -7.16 -11.19 2.24
CA PHE A 90 -6.52 -10.86 3.51
C PHE A 90 -6.60 -12.03 4.50
N ALA A 91 -5.49 -12.32 5.17
CA ALA A 91 -5.43 -13.43 6.13
C ALA A 91 -6.26 -13.20 7.41
N ASP A 92 -6.48 -11.93 7.77
CA ASP A 92 -7.29 -11.51 8.92
C ASP A 92 -7.77 -10.05 8.77
N ASP A 93 -8.81 -9.67 9.53
CA ASP A 93 -9.42 -8.33 9.46
C ASP A 93 -8.47 -7.21 9.92
N GLY A 94 -7.49 -7.52 10.78
CA GLY A 94 -6.50 -6.53 11.21
C GLY A 94 -5.61 -6.04 10.06
N ILE A 95 -5.44 -6.87 9.02
CA ILE A 95 -4.70 -6.50 7.80
C ILE A 95 -5.50 -5.51 6.98
N SER A 96 -6.79 -5.81 6.74
CA SER A 96 -7.65 -4.93 5.95
C SER A 96 -7.85 -3.59 6.66
N GLU A 97 -8.02 -3.56 7.98
CA GLU A 97 -8.09 -2.31 8.76
C GLU A 97 -6.87 -1.40 8.55
N VAL A 98 -5.65 -1.97 8.59
CA VAL A 98 -4.43 -1.18 8.39
C VAL A 98 -4.33 -0.68 6.96
N LEU A 99 -4.67 -1.51 5.97
CA LEU A 99 -4.66 -1.09 4.57
C LEU A 99 -5.70 0.00 4.31
N PHE A 100 -6.92 -0.12 4.85
CA PHE A 100 -7.94 0.93 4.73
C PHE A 100 -7.50 2.25 5.36
N PHE A 101 -6.80 2.18 6.51
CA PHE A 101 -6.22 3.38 7.11
C PHE A 101 -5.14 4.00 6.22
N LEU A 102 -4.29 3.18 5.58
CA LEU A 102 -3.25 3.69 4.67
C LEU A 102 -3.82 4.27 3.38
N SER A 103 -4.92 3.72 2.86
CA SER A 103 -5.61 4.27 1.68
C SER A 103 -6.35 5.58 1.96
N ASP A 104 -6.62 5.89 3.23
CA ASP A 104 -7.35 7.11 3.58
C ASP A 104 -6.45 8.34 3.49
N GLU A 105 -6.49 9.01 2.33
CA GLU A 105 -5.76 10.25 2.07
C GLU A 105 -6.45 11.50 2.65
N SER A 106 -7.55 11.36 3.42
CA SER A 106 -8.30 12.51 3.94
C SER A 106 -7.55 13.32 5.00
N ALA A 107 -6.56 12.72 5.66
CA ALA A 107 -5.73 13.38 6.66
C ALA A 107 -4.24 13.07 6.44
N PRO A 108 -3.33 14.01 6.77
CA PRO A 108 -1.90 13.74 6.73
C PRO A 108 -1.53 12.65 7.75
N LEU A 109 -0.93 11.56 7.29
CA LEU A 109 -0.35 10.54 8.18
C LEU A 109 0.90 11.08 8.88
N SER A 110 0.86 11.17 10.20
CA SER A 110 2.04 11.45 11.03
C SER A 110 2.89 10.20 11.22
N ARG A 111 4.19 10.39 11.49
CA ARG A 111 5.12 9.28 11.83
C ARG A 111 4.64 8.49 13.05
N GLU A 112 4.03 9.15 14.02
CA GLU A 112 3.50 8.52 15.24
C GLU A 112 2.32 7.59 14.93
N GLU A 113 1.43 8.01 14.03
CA GLU A 113 0.33 7.17 13.55
C GLU A 113 0.85 5.94 12.79
N VAL A 114 1.86 6.10 11.93
CA VAL A 114 2.47 4.97 11.22
C VAL A 114 3.07 3.95 12.21
N GLN A 115 3.75 4.40 13.26
CA GLN A 115 4.28 3.51 14.30
C GLN A 115 3.17 2.84 15.13
N SER A 116 2.09 3.56 15.40
CA SER A 116 0.90 3.02 16.07
C SER A 116 0.23 1.92 15.23
N LEU A 117 0.06 2.15 13.92
CA LEU A 117 -0.46 1.15 12.98
C LEU A 117 0.41 -0.10 12.96
N ARG A 118 1.73 0.08 12.88
CA ARG A 118 2.67 -1.04 12.92
C ARG A 118 2.53 -1.86 14.19
N SER A 119 2.35 -1.20 15.33
CA SER A 119 2.14 -1.87 16.62
C SER A 119 0.82 -2.67 16.63
N ARG A 120 -0.25 -2.11 16.07
CA ARG A 120 -1.58 -2.76 15.97
C ARG A 120 -1.55 -4.06 15.17
N LEU A 121 -0.72 -4.15 14.13
CA LEU A 121 -0.55 -5.40 13.36
C LEU A 121 -0.14 -6.59 14.23
N TRP A 122 0.62 -6.34 15.30
CA TRP A 122 1.20 -7.39 16.13
C TRP A 122 0.50 -7.60 17.47
N THR A 123 -0.19 -6.58 17.98
CA THR A 123 -0.91 -6.71 19.26
C THR A 123 -2.24 -7.42 19.14
N GLY A 124 -2.82 -7.50 17.94
CA GLY A 124 -4.22 -7.90 17.76
C GLY A 124 -5.15 -6.86 18.36
N ALA A 125 -6.27 -6.58 17.70
CA ALA A 125 -7.41 -5.97 18.37
C ALA A 125 -8.12 -7.02 19.25
#